data_AF-A0A968M923-F1
#
_entry.id   AF-A0A968M923-F1
#
_cell.length_a   1.000
_cell.length_b   1.000
_cell.length_c   1.000
_cell.angle_alpha   90.00
_cell.angle_beta   90.00
_cell.angle_gamma   90.00
#
_symmetry.space_group_name_H-M   'P 1'
#
loop_
_entity.id
_entity.type
_entity.pdbx_description
1 polymer ?
#
loop_
_entity_poly.entity_id
_entity_poly.type
_entity_poly.pdbx_seq_one_letter_code
_entity_poly.pdbx_strand_id
1 'polypeptide(L)'
;MQSKFYITHLYPLEMSIYGDMGNIIAMKYILNLLDIEVIYQKVNIAQKLPYRTDWYFIGGGQDKEQLIIYEDLQQKKEQLLMISKLE
;
A
#
# COMPACT_ATOMS: atom_id res chain seq x y z
N MET A 1 -15.78 20.10 2.51
CA MET A 1 -15.12 18.98 3.22
C MET A 1 -13.88 18.63 2.44
N GLN A 2 -12.74 18.48 3.10
CA GLN A 2 -11.51 18.02 2.44
C GLN A 2 -11.74 16.60 1.92
N SER A 3 -11.47 16.35 0.63
CA SER A 3 -11.60 15.01 0.05
C SER A 3 -10.53 14.09 0.66
N LYS A 4 -10.86 12.82 0.93
CA LYS A 4 -9.92 11.84 1.50
C LYS A 4 -9.39 10.89 0.44
N PHE A 5 -8.08 10.61 0.49
CA PHE A 5 -7.39 9.65 -0.38
C PHE A 5 -6.65 8.60 0.45
N TYR A 6 -6.91 7.33 0.20
CA TYR A 6 -6.45 6.19 0.99
C TYR A 6 -5.28 5.50 0.30
N ILE A 7 -4.09 5.62 0.89
CA ILE A 7 -2.89 4.92 0.43
C ILE A 7 -2.64 3.72 1.33
N THR A 8 -2.68 2.52 0.76
CA THR A 8 -2.36 1.28 1.47
C THR A 8 -0.97 0.79 1.07
N HIS A 9 -0.04 0.86 2.00
CA HIS A 9 1.32 0.35 1.85
C HIS A 9 1.38 -1.10 2.33
N LEU A 10 1.61 -2.01 1.39
CA LEU A 10 1.78 -3.43 1.63
C LEU A 10 3.23 -3.72 2.08
N TYR A 11 3.34 -4.46 3.18
CA TYR A 11 4.59 -4.98 3.77
C TYR A 11 5.66 -3.91 4.04
N PRO A 12 5.33 -2.75 4.65
CA PRO A 12 6.30 -1.68 4.84
C PRO A 12 7.46 -2.05 5.78
N LEU A 13 7.33 -3.07 6.64
CA LEU A 13 8.44 -3.49 7.50
C LEU A 13 9.51 -4.26 6.72
N GLU A 14 9.08 -5.01 5.72
CA GLU A 14 9.93 -5.91 4.93
C GLU A 14 10.32 -5.30 3.57
N MET A 15 9.47 -4.45 2.99
CA MET A 15 9.56 -3.91 1.63
C MET A 15 9.72 -2.38 1.62
N SER A 16 10.64 -1.86 2.43
CA SER A 16 10.94 -0.41 2.43
C SER A 16 12.43 -0.06 2.56
N ILE A 17 13.31 -1.01 2.24
CA ILE A 17 14.76 -0.88 2.50
C ILE A 17 15.48 0.02 1.49
N TYR A 18 14.84 0.39 0.38
CA TYR A 18 15.43 1.21 -0.69
C TYR A 18 14.93 2.65 -0.69
N GLY A 19 14.43 3.15 0.45
CA GLY A 19 13.93 4.52 0.57
C GLY A 19 12.52 4.71 0.00
N ASP A 20 11.76 3.63 -0.15
CA ASP A 20 10.40 3.60 -0.74
C ASP A 20 9.39 4.51 -0.02
N MET A 21 9.63 4.81 1.25
CA MET A 21 8.85 5.82 1.99
C MET A 21 8.90 7.21 1.36
N GLY A 22 9.94 7.52 0.57
CA GLY A 22 10.03 8.75 -0.22
C GLY A 22 8.86 8.91 -1.19
N ASN A 23 8.41 7.83 -1.83
CA ASN A 23 7.24 7.85 -2.73
C ASN A 23 5.96 8.20 -1.97
N ILE A 24 5.77 7.61 -0.78
CA ILE A 24 4.62 7.89 0.09
C ILE A 24 4.64 9.35 0.56
N ILE A 25 5.80 9.87 0.96
CA ILE A 25 5.96 11.25 1.43
C ILE A 25 5.69 12.24 0.28
N ALA A 26 6.26 11.99 -0.90
CA ALA A 26 6.03 12.84 -2.08
C ALA A 26 4.56 12.87 -2.47
N MET A 27 3.88 11.71 -2.51
CA MET A 27 2.46 11.63 -2.84
C MET A 27 1.60 12.36 -1.79
N LYS A 28 1.90 12.19 -0.50
CA LYS A 28 1.23 12.93 0.58
C LYS A 28 1.37 14.43 0.41
N TYR A 29 2.58 14.90 0.08
CA TYR A 29 2.84 16.31 -0.14
C TYR A 29 2.00 16.86 -1.30
N ILE A 30 2.03 16.20 -2.46
CA ILE A 30 1.28 16.63 -3.66
C ILE A 30 -0.23 16.65 -3.39
N LEU A 31 -0.78 15.60 -2.79
CA LEU A 31 -2.22 15.53 -2.49
C LEU A 31 -2.65 16.60 -1.47
N ASN A 32 -1.82 16.86 -0.46
CA ASN A 32 -2.11 17.92 0.50
C ASN A 32 -2.10 19.33 -0.15
N LEU A 33 -1.24 19.59 -1.15
CA LEU A 33 -1.27 20.84 -1.93
C LEU A 33 -2.58 21.02 -2.73
N LEU A 34 -3.29 19.92 -3.00
CA LEU A 34 -4.57 19.91 -3.70
C LEU A 34 -5.77 19.89 -2.73
N ASP A 35 -5.55 20.19 -1.46
CA ASP A 35 -6.57 20.09 -0.39
C ASP A 35 -7.20 18.68 -0.31
N ILE A 36 -6.39 17.63 -0.44
CA ILE A 36 -6.80 16.24 -0.27
C ILE A 36 -6.12 15.66 0.98
N GLU A 37 -6.91 15.21 1.96
CA GLU A 37 -6.43 14.54 3.17
C GLU A 37 -5.97 13.12 2.82
N VAL A 38 -4.70 12.80 3.10
CA VAL A 38 -4.18 11.45 2.88
C VAL A 38 -4.31 10.57 4.12
N ILE A 39 -5.07 9.49 3.98
CA ILE A 39 -5.16 8.41 4.97
C ILE A 39 -4.13 7.35 4.63
N TYR A 40 -3.11 7.21 5.47
CA TYR A 40 -2.04 6.24 5.28
C TYR A 40 -2.30 4.97 6.08
N GLN A 41 -2.44 3.85 5.36
CA GLN A 41 -2.70 2.53 5.91
C GLN A 41 -1.50 1.62 5.66
N LYS A 42 -1.22 0.74 6.60
CA LYS A 42 -0.14 -0.25 6.52
C LYS A 42 -0.75 -1.63 6.66
N VAL A 43 -0.34 -2.56 5.80
CA VAL A 43 -0.74 -3.97 5.86
C VAL A 43 0.53 -4.79 5.86
N ASN A 44 0.85 -5.42 6.99
CA ASN A 44 1.97 -6.36 7.10
C ASN A 44 1.48 -7.81 6.92
N ILE A 45 2.42 -8.75 7.02
CA ILE A 45 2.15 -10.18 6.89
C ILE A 45 0.99 -10.61 7.81
N ALA A 46 0.12 -11.48 7.30
CA ALA A 46 -1.08 -11.99 7.96
C ALA A 46 -2.15 -10.95 8.35
N GLN A 47 -1.98 -9.67 7.99
CA GLN A 47 -3.01 -8.65 8.18
C GLN A 47 -3.99 -8.64 7.01
N LYS A 48 -5.26 -8.34 7.32
CA LYS A 48 -6.31 -8.21 6.29
C LYS A 48 -6.13 -6.91 5.51
N LEU A 49 -6.48 -6.93 4.23
CA LEU A 49 -6.58 -5.71 3.45
C LEU A 49 -7.70 -4.80 4.01
N PRO A 50 -7.50 -3.48 4.00
CA PRO A 50 -8.52 -2.54 4.45
C PRO A 50 -9.72 -2.54 3.50
N TYR A 51 -10.87 -2.08 4.00
CA TYR A 51 -12.11 -2.00 3.23
C TYR A 51 -12.03 -1.00 2.07
N ARG A 52 -11.32 0.12 2.26
CA ARG A 52 -11.14 1.17 1.26
C ARG A 52 -9.67 1.36 0.97
N THR A 53 -9.32 1.47 -0.30
CA THR A 53 -8.00 1.85 -0.78
C THR A 53 -8.18 2.50 -2.14
N ASP A 54 -7.56 3.66 -2.33
CA ASP A 54 -7.52 4.35 -3.62
C ASP A 54 -6.19 4.05 -4.34
N TRP A 55 -5.11 3.80 -3.59
CA TRP A 55 -3.82 3.39 -4.16
C TRP A 55 -3.09 2.37 -3.27
N TYR A 56 -2.71 1.24 -3.87
CA TYR A 56 -1.79 0.29 -3.25
C TYR A 56 -0.35 0.60 -3.64
N PHE A 57 0.53 0.56 -2.64
CA PHE A 57 1.97 0.70 -2.84
C PHE A 57 2.70 -0.48 -2.18
N ILE A 58 3.70 -1.03 -2.87
CA ILE A 58 4.63 -2.03 -2.34
C ILE A 58 6.03 -1.58 -2.77
N GLY A 59 6.95 -1.45 -1.82
CA GLY A 59 8.33 -1.07 -2.09
C GLY A 59 9.18 -2.27 -2.50
N GLY A 60 10.50 -2.17 -2.32
CA GLY A 60 11.43 -3.28 -2.53
C GLY A 60 11.97 -3.85 -1.23
N GLY A 61 12.22 -5.16 -1.20
CA GLY A 61 12.86 -5.89 -0.10
C GLY A 61 13.94 -6.86 -0.62
N GLN A 62 14.61 -7.59 0.26
CA GLN A 62 15.57 -8.63 -0.16
C GLN A 62 14.86 -9.93 -0.51
N ASP A 63 15.55 -10.84 -1.21
CA ASP A 63 14.98 -12.08 -1.73
C ASP A 63 14.33 -12.96 -0.65
N LYS A 64 14.89 -12.98 0.56
CA LYS A 64 14.38 -13.79 1.68
C LYS A 64 13.01 -13.29 2.15
N GLU A 65 12.87 -11.99 2.34
CA GLU A 65 11.63 -11.36 2.75
C GLU A 65 10.57 -11.45 1.65
N GLN A 66 10.98 -11.30 0.38
CA GLN A 66 10.09 -11.42 -0.77
C GLN A 66 9.43 -12.80 -0.87
N LEU A 67 10.12 -13.88 -0.49
CA LEU A 67 9.53 -15.23 -0.49
C LEU A 67 8.38 -15.36 0.51
N ILE A 68 8.56 -14.82 1.72
CA ILE A 68 7.53 -14.85 2.76
C ILE A 68 6.33 -14.00 2.34
N ILE A 69 6.59 -12.83 1.76
CA ILE A 69 5.56 -11.93 1.25
C ILE A 69 4.79 -12.56 0.10
N TYR A 70 5.47 -13.30 -0.78
CA TYR A 70 4.83 -13.98 -1.89
C TYR A 70 3.72 -14.91 -1.41
N GLU A 71 4.00 -15.74 -0.40
CA GLU A 71 3.01 -16.67 0.18
C GLU A 71 1.78 -15.93 0.73
N ASP A 72 2.02 -14.85 1.48
CA ASP A 72 0.96 -14.05 2.10
C ASP A 72 0.20 -13.18 1.07
N LEU A 73 0.85 -12.77 -0.02
CA LEU A 73 0.23 -12.09 -1.15
C LEU A 73 -0.66 -13.04 -1.96
N GLN A 74 -0.29 -14.32 -2.10
CA GLN A 74 -1.16 -15.33 -2.73
C GLN A 74 -2.50 -15.47 -1.99
N GLN A 75 -2.48 -15.38 -0.65
CA GLN A 75 -3.72 -15.43 0.15
C GLN A 75 -4.62 -14.20 -0.06
N LYS A 76 -4.05 -13.08 -0.52
CA LYS A 76 -4.76 -11.82 -0.82
C LYS A 76 -5.13 -11.67 -2.29
N LYS A 77 -4.68 -12.58 -3.16
CA LYS A 77 -4.77 -12.48 -4.62
C LYS A 77 -6.20 -12.29 -5.11
N GLU A 78 -7.14 -13.11 -4.65
CA GLU A 78 -8.53 -13.04 -5.12
C GLU A 78 -9.16 -11.69 -4.79
N GLN A 79 -8.95 -11.19 -3.57
CA GLN A 79 -9.46 -9.88 -3.15
C GLN A 79 -8.83 -8.74 -3.96
N LEU A 80 -7.51 -8.78 -4.20
CA LEU A 80 -6.81 -7.76 -5.00
C LEU A 80 -7.29 -7.76 -6.47
N LEU A 81 -7.48 -8.93 -7.07
CA LEU A 81 -7.99 -9.06 -8.44
C LEU A 81 -9.47 -8.66 -8.56
N MET A 82 -10.26 -8.83 -7.50
CA MET A 82 -11.65 -8.37 -7.49
C MET A 82 -11.70 -6.84 -7.48
N ILE A 83 -10.85 -6.19 -6.67
CA ILE A 83 -10.77 -4.72 -6.59
C ILE A 83 -10.31 -4.12 -7.92
N SER A 84 -9.33 -4.74 -8.60
CA SER A 84 -8.79 -4.20 -9.85
C SER A 84 -9.73 -4.31 -11.06
N LYS A 85 -10.83 -5.06 -10.95
CA LYS A 85 -11.80 -5.27 -12.05
C LYS A 85 -13.02 -4.35 -11.96
N LEU A 86 -13.02 -3.40 -11.01
CA LEU A 86 -14.12 -2.46 -10.79
C LEU A 86 -14.03 -1.19 -11.67
N GLU A 87 -13.22 -1.22 -12.73
CA GLU A 87 -13.17 -0.19 -13.80
C GLU A 87 -14.03 -0.61 -15.00
#